data_AF-A0A6V7V3S0-F1
#
_entry.id   AF-A0A6V7V3S0-F1
#
_cell.length_a   1.000
_cell.length_b   1.000
_cell.length_c   1.000
_cell.angle_alpha   90.00
_cell.angle_beta   90.00
_cell.angle_gamma   90.00
#
_symmetry.space_group_name_H-M   'P 1'
#
loop_
_entity.id
_entity.type
_entity.pdbx_description
1 polymer ?
#
loop_
_entity_poly.entity_id
_entity_poly.type
_entity_poly.pdbx_seq_one_letter_code
_entity_poly.pdbx_strand_id
1 'polypeptide(L)'
;MEGSSRGKGEEFPSTTEFTPLEFTLVELSISVQILHNIELTTILANPDKDLPEVVKDNMHQYISGFNDQNLINSSLVQGTFDKILEVIGYYNRLLPGIQIPSPTNRADEIELIKNRMKDFSLTMDKDIYYSLLSDRFHFRKALNQIKEIIMHPNFSNEDMYTQILPDIDNKGETSINKMIPNCRAIKNSEINIFIIWHLFAFARKTIRSFILFYAKKPNDYDNILKNIWKFMRHHDNTFMQENISILSYFEAYDELEIKANNWMEIIKQLSIFKKENVYFNYKEVGYLRSKMLMSLQEAENSEENVIFPSSFKIDKIGDVQKHFPLLYRNFGNYFKITDIKVCFGVT
;
A
#
# COMPACT_ATOMS: atom_id res chain seq x y z
N MET A 1 8.81 -7.53 -48.64
CA MET A 1 7.53 -7.92 -48.03
C MET A 1 7.85 -8.64 -46.74
N GLU A 2 8.02 -7.88 -45.67
CA GLU A 2 8.29 -8.41 -44.33
C GLU A 2 6.98 -8.45 -43.56
N GLY A 3 6.58 -9.65 -43.15
CA GLY A 3 5.37 -9.91 -42.40
C GLY A 3 5.56 -9.55 -40.93
N SER A 4 4.96 -8.42 -40.52
CA SER A 4 4.74 -8.06 -39.13
C SER A 4 3.76 -9.06 -38.49
N SER A 5 4.29 -9.99 -37.71
CA SER A 5 3.52 -10.81 -36.77
C SER A 5 2.92 -9.91 -35.69
N ARG A 6 1.72 -9.40 -35.95
CA ARG A 6 0.85 -8.82 -34.93
C ARG A 6 0.47 -9.95 -33.97
N GLY A 7 1.04 -9.92 -32.77
CA GLY A 7 0.58 -10.75 -31.65
C GLY A 7 -0.93 -10.64 -31.53
N LYS A 8 -1.59 -11.79 -31.62
CA LYS A 8 -3.02 -11.92 -31.37
C LYS A 8 -3.28 -11.32 -29.99
N GLY A 9 -4.21 -10.36 -29.91
CA GLY A 9 -4.74 -9.89 -28.64
C GLY A 9 -5.37 -11.08 -27.95
N GLU A 10 -4.67 -11.61 -26.94
CA GLU A 10 -5.27 -12.52 -25.98
C GLU A 10 -6.29 -11.69 -25.21
N GLU A 11 -7.57 -11.96 -25.46
CA GLU A 11 -8.68 -11.43 -24.67
C GLU A 11 -8.49 -11.91 -23.23
N PHE A 12 -8.29 -10.94 -22.33
CA PHE A 12 -8.16 -11.20 -20.91
C PHE A 12 -9.41 -11.94 -20.39
N PRO A 13 -9.27 -12.95 -19.51
CA PRO A 13 -10.42 -13.65 -18.97
C PRO A 13 -11.37 -12.66 -18.31
N SER A 14 -12.65 -12.77 -18.62
CA SER A 14 -13.70 -11.94 -18.04
C SER A 14 -13.61 -12.01 -16.51
N THR A 15 -13.45 -10.84 -15.90
CA THR A 15 -13.42 -10.56 -14.47
C THR A 15 -14.03 -11.65 -13.60
N THR A 16 -13.24 -12.29 -12.73
CA THR A 16 -13.82 -12.96 -11.56
C THR A 16 -14.73 -11.96 -10.86
N GLU A 17 -16.02 -12.27 -10.72
CA GLU A 17 -17.00 -11.45 -9.98
C GLU A 17 -16.56 -11.38 -8.52
N PHE A 18 -15.81 -10.33 -8.18
CA PHE A 18 -15.51 -10.01 -6.79
C PHE A 18 -16.73 -9.34 -6.20
N THR A 19 -17.28 -9.93 -5.13
CA THR A 19 -18.30 -9.27 -4.33
C THR A 19 -17.67 -8.02 -3.70
N PRO A 20 -18.24 -6.82 -3.92
CA PRO A 20 -17.72 -5.60 -3.30
C PRO A 20 -17.73 -5.72 -1.77
N LEU A 21 -16.66 -5.24 -1.12
CA LEU A 21 -16.67 -5.11 0.33
C LEU A 21 -17.51 -3.90 0.72
N GLU A 22 -18.60 -4.18 1.44
CA GLU A 22 -19.51 -3.15 1.92
C GLU A 22 -19.00 -2.54 3.23
N PHE A 23 -18.85 -1.23 3.28
CA PHE A 23 -18.46 -0.47 4.47
C PHE A 23 -19.62 0.35 5.00
N THR A 24 -19.81 0.31 6.32
CA THR A 24 -20.59 1.32 7.03
C THR A 24 -19.71 2.56 7.31
N LEU A 25 -20.29 3.66 7.81
CA LEU A 25 -19.50 4.85 8.12
C LEU A 25 -18.52 4.62 9.25
N VAL A 26 -18.93 3.85 10.28
CA VAL A 26 -18.03 3.51 11.39
C VAL A 26 -16.83 2.72 10.86
N GLU A 27 -17.05 1.71 10.03
CA GLU A 27 -15.99 0.89 9.44
C GLU A 27 -15.09 1.72 8.51
N LEU A 28 -15.69 2.62 7.71
CA LEU A 28 -14.94 3.56 6.87
C LEU A 28 -14.06 4.47 7.73
N SER A 29 -14.59 4.99 8.84
CA SER A 29 -13.85 5.89 9.72
C SER A 29 -12.66 5.22 10.40
N ILE A 30 -12.85 3.99 10.88
CA ILE A 30 -11.77 3.15 11.41
C ILE A 30 -10.72 2.90 10.33
N SER A 31 -11.15 2.54 9.11
CA SER A 31 -10.23 2.25 8.00
C SER A 31 -9.39 3.45 7.60
N VAL A 32 -10.01 4.62 7.46
CA VAL A 32 -9.33 5.88 7.16
C VAL A 32 -8.27 6.18 8.23
N GLN A 33 -8.61 6.01 9.51
CA GLN A 33 -7.68 6.27 10.61
C GLN A 33 -6.52 5.29 10.66
N ILE A 34 -6.77 3.99 10.44
CA ILE A 34 -5.70 2.99 10.34
C ILE A 34 -4.73 3.37 9.24
N LEU A 35 -5.24 3.69 8.04
CA LEU A 35 -4.41 4.04 6.89
C LEU A 35 -3.71 5.39 7.05
N HIS A 36 -4.35 6.36 7.69
CA HIS A 36 -3.75 7.65 8.02
C HIS A 36 -2.54 7.48 8.95
N ASN A 37 -2.53 6.51 9.86
CA ASN A 37 -1.41 6.31 10.78
C ASN A 37 -0.25 5.49 10.18
N ILE A 38 -0.44 4.86 9.01
CA ILE A 38 0.63 4.12 8.34
C ILE A 38 1.57 5.12 7.64
N GLU A 39 2.75 5.25 8.23
CA GLU A 39 3.85 6.04 7.69
C GLU A 39 4.81 5.18 6.87
N LEU A 40 5.28 5.76 5.76
CA LEU A 40 6.26 5.11 4.90
C LEU A 40 7.54 4.77 5.66
N THR A 41 8.03 5.70 6.47
CA THR A 41 9.25 5.53 7.28
C THR A 41 9.17 4.31 8.18
N THR A 42 7.99 4.01 8.74
CA THR A 42 7.76 2.82 9.57
C THR A 42 7.93 1.53 8.78
N ILE A 43 7.44 1.48 7.54
CA ILE A 43 7.60 0.32 6.65
C ILE A 43 9.06 0.14 6.23
N LEU A 44 9.74 1.23 5.88
CA LEU A 44 11.14 1.18 5.45
C LEU A 44 12.07 0.80 6.62
N ALA A 45 11.76 1.21 7.84
CA ALA A 45 12.51 0.85 9.04
C ALA A 45 12.31 -0.62 9.47
N ASN A 46 11.19 -1.25 9.05
CA ASN A 46 10.85 -2.62 9.42
C ASN A 46 10.52 -3.46 8.17
N PRO A 47 11.50 -3.68 7.27
CA PRO A 47 11.24 -4.21 5.93
C PRO A 47 10.73 -5.66 5.93
N ASP A 48 10.96 -6.41 7.00
CA ASP A 48 10.55 -7.80 7.14
C ASP A 48 9.25 -7.97 7.95
N LYS A 49 8.68 -6.88 8.48
CA LYS A 49 7.46 -6.93 9.29
C LYS A 49 6.25 -7.28 8.42
N ASP A 50 5.43 -8.20 8.93
CA ASP A 50 4.22 -8.63 8.24
C ASP A 50 3.19 -7.49 8.20
N LEU A 51 2.66 -7.20 7.01
CA LEU A 51 1.74 -6.08 6.83
C LEU A 51 0.45 -6.19 7.65
N PRO A 52 -0.23 -7.36 7.72
CA PRO A 52 -1.29 -7.62 8.70
C PRO A 52 -0.96 -7.17 10.13
N GLU A 53 0.26 -7.43 10.61
CA GLU A 53 0.68 -6.98 11.95
C GLU A 53 0.82 -5.46 12.03
N VAL A 54 1.39 -4.81 10.99
CA VAL A 54 1.46 -3.33 10.94
C VAL A 54 0.07 -2.71 11.01
N VAL A 55 -0.89 -3.22 10.24
CA VAL A 55 -2.28 -2.72 10.25
C VAL A 55 -2.93 -2.96 11.60
N LYS A 56 -2.71 -4.14 12.20
CA LYS A 56 -3.23 -4.49 13.53
C LYS A 56 -2.70 -3.56 14.62
N ASP A 57 -1.40 -3.25 14.59
CA ASP A 57 -0.78 -2.35 15.55
C ASP A 57 -1.33 -0.93 15.43
N ASN A 58 -1.48 -0.41 14.21
CA ASN A 58 -2.09 0.90 13.96
C ASN A 58 -3.55 0.94 14.42
N MET A 59 -4.32 -0.14 14.20
CA MET A 59 -5.67 -0.28 14.71
C MET A 59 -5.70 -0.25 16.25
N HIS A 60 -4.87 -1.06 16.91
CA HIS A 60 -4.81 -1.07 18.36
C HIS A 60 -4.38 0.29 18.94
N GLN A 61 -3.40 0.95 18.33
CA GLN A 61 -2.99 2.29 18.72
C GLN A 61 -4.13 3.30 18.58
N TYR A 62 -4.88 3.23 17.49
CA TYR A 62 -6.06 4.07 17.29
C TYR A 62 -7.12 3.79 18.37
N ILE A 63 -7.51 2.54 18.58
CA ILE A 63 -8.65 2.22 19.48
C ILE A 63 -8.27 2.33 20.97
N SER A 64 -7.04 2.00 21.34
CA SER A 64 -6.59 2.08 22.75
C SER A 64 -6.67 3.49 23.32
N GLY A 65 -6.54 4.54 22.49
CA GLY A 65 -6.72 5.91 22.96
C GLY A 65 -8.16 6.29 23.37
N PHE A 66 -9.13 5.38 23.26
CA PHE A 66 -10.48 5.55 23.83
C PHE A 66 -10.64 4.92 25.22
N ASN A 67 -9.64 4.17 25.72
CA ASN A 67 -9.70 3.43 26.99
C ASN A 67 -10.93 2.51 27.13
N ASP A 68 -11.47 1.98 26.02
CA ASP A 68 -12.63 1.11 26.01
C ASP A 68 -12.31 -0.25 25.36
N GLN A 69 -12.17 -1.26 26.22
CA GLN A 69 -11.82 -2.63 25.81
C GLN A 69 -12.98 -3.33 25.12
N ASN A 70 -14.21 -2.86 25.30
CA ASN A 70 -15.37 -3.39 24.59
C ASN A 70 -15.42 -2.91 23.14
N LEU A 71 -14.82 -1.75 22.84
CA LEU A 71 -14.66 -1.28 21.45
C LEU A 71 -13.63 -2.11 20.70
N ILE A 72 -12.46 -2.39 21.30
CA ILE A 72 -11.40 -3.19 20.66
C ILE A 72 -11.93 -4.58 20.25
N ASN A 73 -12.68 -5.21 21.15
CA ASN A 73 -13.21 -6.56 20.94
C ASN A 73 -14.58 -6.57 20.25
N SER A 74 -15.03 -5.44 19.70
CA SER A 74 -16.33 -5.38 19.05
C SER A 74 -16.29 -6.11 17.71
N SER A 75 -17.40 -6.80 17.38
CA SER A 75 -17.54 -7.49 16.10
C SER A 75 -17.43 -6.54 14.89
N LEU A 76 -17.78 -5.26 15.08
CA LEU A 76 -17.68 -4.25 14.02
C LEU A 76 -16.23 -3.85 13.78
N VAL A 77 -15.44 -3.66 14.84
CA VAL A 77 -14.00 -3.39 14.73
C VAL A 77 -13.28 -4.57 14.09
N GLN A 78 -13.52 -5.78 14.59
CA GLN A 78 -12.92 -6.99 14.03
C GLN A 78 -13.34 -7.18 12.57
N GLY A 79 -14.62 -6.99 12.25
CA GLY A 79 -15.12 -7.07 10.88
C GLY A 79 -14.51 -6.02 9.94
N THR A 80 -14.20 -4.82 10.46
CA THR A 80 -13.46 -3.80 9.69
C THR A 80 -12.05 -4.28 9.37
N PHE A 81 -11.36 -4.83 10.37
CA PHE A 81 -10.01 -5.34 10.20
C PHE A 81 -9.97 -6.53 9.23
N ASP A 82 -10.90 -7.47 9.34
CA ASP A 82 -11.01 -8.62 8.44
C ASP A 82 -11.18 -8.19 6.98
N LYS A 83 -11.96 -7.13 6.72
CA LYS A 83 -12.09 -6.54 5.37
C LYS A 83 -10.77 -5.97 4.86
N ILE A 84 -10.01 -5.26 5.69
CA ILE A 84 -8.69 -4.74 5.29
C ILE A 84 -7.72 -5.91 5.01
N LEU A 85 -7.74 -6.95 5.84
CA LEU A 85 -6.95 -8.15 5.64
C LEU A 85 -7.33 -8.90 4.37
N GLU A 86 -8.60 -8.89 3.99
CA GLU A 86 -9.06 -9.47 2.72
C GLU A 86 -8.44 -8.74 1.52
N VAL A 87 -8.40 -7.40 1.55
CA VAL A 87 -7.75 -6.58 0.52
C VAL A 87 -6.23 -6.85 0.48
N ILE A 88 -5.56 -6.91 1.63
CA ILE A 88 -4.14 -7.28 1.71
C ILE A 88 -3.91 -8.68 1.12
N GLY A 89 -4.73 -9.65 1.51
CA GLY A 89 -4.67 -11.02 1.04
C GLY A 89 -4.88 -11.12 -0.48
N TYR A 90 -5.75 -10.27 -1.05
CA TYR A 90 -5.92 -10.17 -2.48
C TYR A 90 -4.63 -9.78 -3.19
N TYR A 91 -4.01 -8.65 -2.82
CA TYR A 91 -2.78 -8.20 -3.47
C TYR A 91 -1.59 -9.13 -3.18
N ASN A 92 -1.51 -9.73 -1.99
CA ASN A 92 -0.51 -10.77 -1.69
C ASN A 92 -0.65 -12.00 -2.59
N ARG A 93 -1.83 -12.30 -3.13
CA ARG A 93 -2.01 -13.38 -4.13
C ARG A 93 -1.69 -12.93 -5.55
N LEU A 94 -1.74 -11.63 -5.86
CA LEU A 94 -1.38 -11.08 -7.18
C LEU A 94 0.14 -11.03 -7.39
N LEU A 95 0.89 -10.69 -6.34
CA LEU A 95 2.32 -10.38 -6.43
C LEU A 95 3.27 -11.57 -6.70
N PRO A 96 3.02 -12.81 -6.22
CA PRO A 96 3.86 -13.97 -6.52
C PRO A 96 3.96 -14.30 -8.02
N GLY A 97 3.03 -13.80 -8.84
CA GLY A 97 3.09 -13.91 -10.30
C GLY A 97 4.15 -13.03 -10.96
N ILE A 98 4.74 -12.07 -10.24
CA ILE A 98 5.79 -11.20 -10.76
C ILE A 98 7.10 -11.99 -10.82
N GLN A 99 7.52 -12.35 -12.03
CA GLN A 99 8.85 -12.88 -12.27
C GLN A 99 9.75 -11.79 -12.85
N ILE A 100 10.87 -11.50 -12.20
CA ILE A 100 11.94 -10.71 -12.82
C ILE A 100 12.61 -11.60 -13.87
N PRO A 101 12.58 -11.22 -15.17
CA PRO A 101 13.16 -12.02 -16.23
C PRO A 101 14.62 -12.33 -15.92
N SER A 102 15.05 -13.56 -16.21
CA SER A 102 16.45 -13.92 -16.11
C SER A 102 17.26 -13.02 -17.05
N PRO A 103 18.40 -12.47 -16.60
CA PRO A 103 19.31 -11.76 -17.50
C PRO A 103 19.76 -12.69 -18.62
N THR A 104 19.88 -12.16 -19.85
CA THR A 104 20.21 -12.97 -21.03
C THR A 104 21.70 -12.96 -21.35
N ASN A 105 22.42 -11.99 -20.77
CA ASN A 105 23.85 -11.80 -20.96
C ASN A 105 24.46 -11.14 -19.70
N ARG A 106 25.78 -11.00 -19.66
CA ARG A 106 26.51 -10.44 -18.52
C ARG A 106 26.18 -8.98 -18.23
N ALA A 107 25.94 -8.16 -19.25
CA ALA A 107 25.59 -6.76 -19.04
C ALA A 107 24.23 -6.62 -18.36
N ASP A 108 23.26 -7.48 -18.72
CA ASP A 108 21.96 -7.56 -18.05
C ASP A 108 22.11 -7.92 -16.56
N GLU A 109 23.03 -8.83 -16.23
CA GLU A 109 23.32 -9.22 -14.84
C GLU A 109 23.88 -8.05 -14.01
N ILE A 110 24.85 -7.33 -14.58
CA ILE A 110 25.47 -6.17 -13.93
C ILE A 110 24.44 -5.05 -13.73
N GLU A 111 23.63 -4.78 -14.75
CA GLU A 111 22.60 -3.76 -14.68
C GLU A 111 21.48 -4.14 -13.70
N LEU A 112 21.10 -5.43 -13.63
CA LEU A 112 20.18 -5.93 -12.60
C LEU A 112 20.73 -5.69 -11.19
N ILE A 113 22.00 -6.02 -10.95
CA ILE A 113 22.65 -5.83 -9.66
C ILE A 113 22.70 -4.34 -9.30
N LYS A 114 23.11 -3.48 -10.23
CA LYS A 114 23.19 -2.03 -10.03
C LYS A 114 21.82 -1.44 -9.68
N ASN A 115 20.79 -1.84 -10.42
CA ASN A 115 19.42 -1.41 -10.15
C ASN A 115 18.95 -1.89 -8.77
N ARG A 116 19.26 -3.14 -8.40
CA ARG A 116 18.92 -3.65 -7.06
C ARG A 116 19.62 -2.90 -5.94
N MET A 117 20.89 -2.55 -6.11
CA MET A 117 21.63 -1.76 -5.13
C MET A 117 21.05 -0.37 -4.94
N LYS A 118 20.45 0.20 -5.99
CA LYS A 118 19.67 1.43 -5.90
C LYS A 118 18.37 1.19 -5.12
N ASP A 119 17.63 0.12 -5.40
CA ASP A 119 16.40 -0.20 -4.64
C ASP A 119 16.68 -0.37 -3.15
N PHE A 120 17.78 -1.04 -2.79
CA PHE A 120 18.18 -1.22 -1.39
C PHE A 120 18.45 0.11 -0.69
N SER A 121 19.04 1.09 -1.38
CA SER A 121 19.23 2.43 -0.81
C SER A 121 17.91 3.18 -0.53
N LEU A 122 16.81 2.77 -1.16
CA LEU A 122 15.49 3.35 -0.96
C LEU A 122 14.66 2.60 0.10
N THR A 123 14.93 1.30 0.30
CA THR A 123 14.06 0.38 1.04
C THR A 123 14.66 -0.19 2.32
N MET A 124 15.96 -0.02 2.53
CA MET A 124 16.66 -0.49 3.73
C MET A 124 17.06 0.69 4.62
N ASP A 125 17.20 0.40 5.91
CA ASP A 125 17.88 1.29 6.85
C ASP A 125 19.31 1.60 6.36
N LYS A 126 19.76 2.84 6.62
CA LYS A 126 21.03 3.37 6.15
C LYS A 126 22.22 2.58 6.67
N ASP A 127 22.21 2.18 7.94
CA ASP A 127 23.32 1.45 8.56
C ASP A 127 23.34 0.00 8.09
N ILE A 128 22.16 -0.62 7.92
CA ILE A 128 22.04 -1.96 7.30
C ILE A 128 22.54 -1.93 5.86
N TYR A 129 22.16 -0.91 5.09
CA TYR A 129 22.61 -0.74 3.71
C TYR A 129 24.13 -0.57 3.62
N TYR A 130 24.73 0.27 4.48
CA TYR A 130 26.18 0.43 4.51
C TYR A 130 26.90 -0.81 5.00
N SER A 131 26.35 -1.53 5.98
CA SER A 131 26.88 -2.81 6.44
C SER A 131 26.92 -3.83 5.29
N LEU A 132 25.83 -3.93 4.52
CA LEU A 132 25.74 -4.77 3.32
C LEU A 132 26.79 -4.38 2.25
N LEU A 133 27.09 -3.08 2.12
CA LEU A 133 28.15 -2.58 1.25
C LEU A 133 29.56 -2.86 1.80
N SER A 134 29.76 -2.88 3.12
CA SER A 134 31.06 -3.05 3.78
C SER A 134 31.46 -4.52 3.97
N ASP A 135 30.53 -5.40 4.33
CA ASP A 135 30.77 -6.84 4.53
C ASP A 135 31.18 -7.55 3.23
N ARG A 136 30.89 -6.93 2.09
CA ARG A 136 31.25 -7.45 0.78
C ARG A 136 32.37 -6.63 0.16
N PHE A 137 33.51 -6.59 0.84
CA PHE A 137 34.78 -6.02 0.35
C PHE A 137 35.10 -6.39 -1.12
N HIS A 138 34.74 -7.62 -1.54
CA HIS A 138 34.84 -8.09 -2.93
C HIS A 138 33.86 -7.40 -3.91
N PHE A 139 32.66 -7.07 -3.45
CA PHE A 139 31.65 -6.33 -4.23
C PHE A 139 32.05 -4.87 -4.40
N ARG A 140 32.61 -4.24 -3.36
CA ARG A 140 33.16 -2.89 -3.45
C ARG A 140 34.38 -2.83 -4.38
N LYS A 141 35.24 -3.86 -4.37
CA LYS A 141 36.35 -3.99 -5.33
C LYS A 141 35.83 -4.13 -6.77
N ALA A 142 34.86 -5.02 -7.01
CA ALA A 142 34.23 -5.19 -8.32
C ALA A 142 33.53 -3.92 -8.82
N LEU A 143 32.75 -3.24 -7.96
CA LEU A 143 32.06 -1.99 -8.31
C LEU A 143 33.04 -0.83 -8.54
N ASN A 144 34.09 -0.70 -7.75
CA ASN A 144 35.10 0.35 -7.94
C ASN A 144 35.89 0.13 -9.23
N GLN A 145 36.24 -1.12 -9.56
CA GLN A 145 36.86 -1.47 -10.84
C GLN A 145 35.90 -1.13 -12.01
N ILE A 146 34.62 -1.50 -11.91
CA ILE A 146 33.60 -1.13 -12.91
C ILE A 146 33.46 0.39 -13.03
N LYS A 147 33.52 1.14 -11.92
CA LYS A 147 33.33 2.59 -11.89
C LYS A 147 34.52 3.37 -12.47
N GLU A 148 35.76 2.97 -12.17
CA GLU A 148 36.96 3.58 -12.75
C GLU A 148 37.04 3.38 -14.27
N ILE A 149 36.57 2.22 -14.73
CA ILE A 149 36.59 1.83 -16.13
C ILE A 149 35.50 2.55 -16.94
N ILE A 150 34.27 2.67 -16.40
CA ILE A 150 33.16 3.42 -17.02
C ILE A 150 33.47 4.93 -17.14
N MET A 151 34.30 5.49 -16.25
CA MET A 151 34.65 6.92 -16.28
C MET A 151 35.81 7.26 -17.22
N HIS A 152 36.37 6.30 -17.96
CA HIS A 152 37.43 6.56 -18.92
C HIS A 152 36.88 7.24 -20.20
N PRO A 153 37.44 8.37 -20.68
CA PRO A 153 36.84 9.18 -21.75
C PRO A 153 36.70 8.49 -23.13
N ASN A 154 37.38 7.36 -23.33
CA ASN A 154 37.43 6.61 -24.60
C ASN A 154 36.78 5.22 -24.48
N PHE A 155 35.99 4.97 -23.44
CA PHE A 155 35.47 3.63 -23.15
C PHE A 155 34.24 3.31 -24.02
N SER A 156 34.38 2.37 -24.96
CA SER A 156 33.26 1.89 -25.77
C SER A 156 32.55 0.70 -25.10
N ASN A 157 31.29 0.44 -25.46
CA ASN A 157 30.55 -0.72 -24.96
C ASN A 157 31.23 -2.06 -25.33
N GLU A 158 32.01 -2.14 -26.40
CA GLU A 158 32.76 -3.36 -26.79
C GLU A 158 33.99 -3.62 -25.90
N ASP A 159 34.63 -2.55 -25.39
CA ASP A 159 35.78 -2.64 -24.47
C ASP A 159 35.35 -3.17 -23.08
N MET A 160 34.09 -2.92 -22.69
CA MET A 160 33.48 -3.48 -21.48
C MET A 160 33.45 -5.01 -21.49
N TYR A 161 33.20 -5.63 -22.65
CA TYR A 161 33.02 -7.08 -22.77
C TYR A 161 34.33 -7.86 -22.88
N THR A 162 35.37 -7.25 -23.44
CA THR A 162 36.64 -7.94 -23.72
C THR A 162 37.68 -7.78 -22.61
N GLN A 163 37.65 -6.69 -21.84
CA GLN A 163 38.69 -6.41 -20.83
C GLN A 163 38.22 -6.57 -19.37
N ILE A 164 36.97 -6.25 -19.05
CA ILE A 164 36.47 -6.31 -17.66
C ILE A 164 36.06 -7.73 -17.25
N LEU A 165 35.52 -8.48 -18.20
CA LEU A 165 34.90 -9.79 -18.00
C LEU A 165 35.90 -10.90 -17.56
N PRO A 166 37.14 -10.94 -18.07
CA PRO A 166 38.16 -11.90 -17.60
C PRO A 166 38.73 -11.59 -16.21
N ASP A 167 38.74 -10.31 -15.79
CA ASP A 167 39.34 -9.86 -14.52
C ASP A 167 38.41 -10.03 -13.29
N ILE A 168 37.14 -10.34 -13.54
CA ILE A 168 36.28 -10.94 -12.53
C ILE A 168 36.75 -12.39 -12.36
N ASP A 169 37.79 -12.61 -11.54
CA ASP A 169 38.27 -13.93 -11.10
C ASP A 169 37.09 -14.88 -10.82
N ASN A 170 37.28 -16.19 -10.96
CA ASN A 170 36.32 -17.25 -10.60
C ASN A 170 35.59 -16.98 -9.26
N LYS A 171 36.25 -16.30 -8.31
CA LYS A 171 35.65 -15.83 -7.04
C LYS A 171 34.62 -14.70 -7.20
N GLY A 172 34.88 -13.74 -8.08
CA GLY A 172 33.94 -12.68 -8.45
C GLY A 172 32.74 -13.21 -9.24
N GLU A 173 32.96 -14.16 -10.15
CA GLU A 173 31.89 -14.82 -10.90
C GLU A 173 31.00 -15.63 -9.96
N THR A 174 31.59 -16.42 -9.06
CA THR A 174 30.86 -17.12 -7.99
C THR A 174 30.07 -16.16 -7.11
N SER A 175 30.60 -14.97 -6.82
CA SER A 175 29.93 -13.96 -5.99
C SER A 175 28.74 -13.31 -6.70
N ILE A 176 28.88 -12.98 -7.99
CA ILE A 176 27.80 -12.44 -8.82
C ILE A 176 26.69 -13.48 -9.00
N ASN A 177 27.04 -14.72 -9.32
CA ASN A 177 26.07 -15.81 -9.49
C ASN A 177 25.30 -16.09 -8.20
N LYS A 178 25.92 -15.92 -7.03
CA LYS A 178 25.24 -15.99 -5.71
C LYS A 178 24.36 -14.78 -5.41
N MET A 179 24.60 -13.63 -6.03
CA MET A 179 23.81 -12.40 -5.82
C MET A 179 22.57 -12.33 -6.71
N ILE A 180 22.64 -12.87 -7.92
CA ILE A 180 21.53 -12.81 -8.88
C ILE A 180 20.20 -13.31 -8.29
N PRO A 181 20.11 -14.47 -7.62
CA PRO A 181 18.85 -14.91 -7.00
C PRO A 181 18.30 -13.90 -5.97
N ASN A 182 19.18 -13.33 -5.14
CA ASN A 182 18.81 -12.33 -4.14
C ASN A 182 18.38 -11.00 -4.75
N CYS A 183 18.95 -10.63 -5.90
CA CYS A 183 18.58 -9.44 -6.65
C CYS A 183 17.27 -9.62 -7.42
N ARG A 184 16.92 -10.86 -7.76
CA ARG A 184 15.65 -11.20 -8.42
C ARG A 184 14.49 -11.36 -7.45
N ALA A 185 14.77 -11.67 -6.19
CA ALA A 185 13.75 -11.83 -5.16
C ALA A 185 13.09 -10.49 -4.82
N ILE A 186 11.76 -10.45 -4.90
CA ILE A 186 10.94 -9.35 -4.39
C ILE A 186 11.09 -9.29 -2.86
N LYS A 187 11.32 -8.11 -2.29
CA LYS A 187 11.35 -7.96 -0.83
C LYS A 187 9.95 -7.74 -0.26
N ASN A 188 9.76 -8.16 0.99
CA ASN A 188 8.54 -7.89 1.74
C ASN A 188 8.26 -6.39 1.84
N SER A 189 9.27 -5.55 2.04
CA SER A 189 9.08 -4.09 2.05
C SER A 189 8.49 -3.54 0.74
N GLU A 190 8.93 -4.05 -0.41
CA GLU A 190 8.42 -3.64 -1.72
C GLU A 190 6.97 -4.08 -1.93
N ILE A 191 6.66 -5.30 -1.49
CA ILE A 191 5.30 -5.85 -1.45
C ILE A 191 4.42 -4.97 -0.56
N ASN A 192 4.87 -4.65 0.65
CA ASN A 192 4.14 -3.84 1.61
C ASN A 192 3.87 -2.42 1.07
N ILE A 193 4.88 -1.79 0.46
CA ILE A 193 4.72 -0.47 -0.19
C ILE A 193 3.64 -0.51 -1.27
N PHE A 194 3.68 -1.53 -2.12
CA PHE A 194 2.70 -1.70 -3.18
C PHE A 194 1.29 -1.93 -2.64
N ILE A 195 1.13 -2.80 -1.63
CA ILE A 195 -0.18 -3.11 -1.04
C ILE A 195 -0.75 -1.89 -0.31
N ILE A 196 0.06 -1.16 0.46
CA ILE A 196 -0.41 0.05 1.16
C ILE A 196 -0.88 1.11 0.19
N TRP A 197 -0.18 1.31 -0.93
CA TRP A 197 -0.67 2.20 -1.99
C TRP A 197 -2.07 1.79 -2.49
N HIS A 198 -2.30 0.49 -2.70
CA HIS A 198 -3.62 0.00 -3.09
C HIS A 198 -4.67 0.12 -1.99
N LEU A 199 -4.29 0.03 -0.71
CA LEU A 199 -5.18 0.31 0.42
C LEU A 199 -5.62 1.77 0.44
N PHE A 200 -4.76 2.72 0.09
CA PHE A 200 -5.15 4.13 -0.06
C PHE A 200 -6.16 4.31 -1.20
N ALA A 201 -5.92 3.68 -2.35
CA ALA A 201 -6.84 3.71 -3.49
C ALA A 201 -8.21 3.09 -3.13
N PHE A 202 -8.19 1.97 -2.43
CA PHE A 202 -9.38 1.31 -1.89
C PHE A 202 -10.16 2.21 -0.94
N ALA A 203 -9.50 2.83 0.04
CA ALA A 203 -10.15 3.72 0.99
C ALA A 203 -10.77 4.94 0.31
N ARG A 204 -10.07 5.57 -0.63
CA ARG A 204 -10.62 6.68 -1.42
C ARG A 204 -11.84 6.27 -2.23
N LYS A 205 -11.81 5.09 -2.87
CA LYS A 205 -12.98 4.53 -3.57
C LYS A 205 -14.17 4.34 -2.63
N THR A 206 -13.92 3.88 -1.40
CA THR A 206 -14.96 3.75 -0.36
C THR A 206 -15.49 5.12 0.10
N ILE A 207 -14.62 6.12 0.32
CA ILE A 207 -15.02 7.50 0.63
C ILE A 207 -15.89 8.08 -0.50
N ARG A 208 -15.47 7.94 -1.75
CA ARG A 208 -16.24 8.38 -2.92
C ARG A 208 -17.60 7.71 -2.97
N SER A 209 -17.67 6.40 -2.69
CA SER A 209 -18.94 5.66 -2.59
C SER A 209 -19.86 6.25 -1.53
N PHE A 210 -19.32 6.57 -0.35
CA PHE A 210 -20.05 7.26 0.71
C PHE A 210 -20.56 8.65 0.29
N ILE A 211 -19.71 9.49 -0.31
CA ILE A 211 -20.09 10.83 -0.76
C ILE A 211 -21.21 10.76 -1.82
N LEU A 212 -21.11 9.83 -2.77
CA LEU A 212 -22.14 9.60 -3.79
C LEU A 212 -23.45 9.10 -3.18
N PHE A 213 -23.38 8.22 -2.17
CA PHE A 213 -24.54 7.80 -1.41
C PHE A 213 -25.21 8.98 -0.70
N TYR A 214 -24.41 9.80 0.01
CA TYR A 214 -24.89 10.97 0.73
C TYR A 214 -25.56 11.98 -0.22
N ALA A 215 -24.95 12.27 -1.37
CA ALA A 215 -25.50 13.19 -2.36
C ALA A 215 -26.87 12.73 -2.91
N LYS A 216 -27.07 11.42 -3.05
CA LYS A 216 -28.35 10.84 -3.52
C LYS A 216 -29.42 10.83 -2.42
N LYS A 217 -29.02 10.67 -1.16
CA LYS A 217 -29.93 10.52 -0.02
C LYS A 217 -29.46 11.29 1.22
N PRO A 218 -29.39 12.63 1.15
CA PRO A 218 -28.81 13.43 2.24
C PRO A 218 -29.58 13.28 3.56
N ASN A 219 -30.91 13.19 3.47
CA ASN A 219 -31.78 13.04 4.62
C ASN A 219 -31.58 11.72 5.39
N ASP A 220 -31.22 10.63 4.71
CA ASP A 220 -31.09 9.32 5.37
C ASP A 220 -29.98 9.37 6.42
N TYR A 221 -28.83 9.93 6.04
CA TYR A 221 -27.67 10.00 6.90
C TYR A 221 -27.76 11.12 7.93
N ASP A 222 -28.26 12.29 7.53
CA ASP A 222 -28.52 13.40 8.45
C ASP A 222 -29.49 12.98 9.56
N ASN A 223 -30.50 12.15 9.26
CA ASN A 223 -31.44 11.65 10.26
C ASN A 223 -30.79 10.67 11.24
N ILE A 224 -29.91 9.77 10.76
CA ILE A 224 -29.13 8.88 11.63
C ILE A 224 -28.27 9.71 12.58
N LEU A 225 -27.48 10.64 12.05
CA LEU A 225 -26.63 11.53 12.84
C LEU A 225 -27.46 12.34 13.85
N LYS A 226 -28.57 12.96 13.43
CA LYS A 226 -29.47 13.71 14.32
C LYS A 226 -30.02 12.85 15.46
N ASN A 227 -30.39 11.60 15.19
CA ASN A 227 -30.92 10.70 16.21
C ASN A 227 -29.86 10.29 17.22
N ILE A 228 -28.64 10.03 16.75
CA ILE A 228 -27.50 9.75 17.63
C ILE A 228 -27.17 10.98 18.48
N TRP A 229 -27.16 12.17 17.89
CA TRP A 229 -26.94 13.42 18.63
C TRP A 229 -27.97 13.64 19.72
N LYS A 230 -29.26 13.42 19.43
CA LYS A 230 -30.32 13.49 20.44
C LYS A 230 -30.05 12.53 21.59
N PHE A 231 -29.69 11.29 21.28
CA PHE A 231 -29.34 10.28 22.27
C PHE A 231 -28.14 10.72 23.12
N MET A 232 -27.04 11.13 22.51
CA MET A 232 -25.82 11.53 23.22
C MET A 232 -26.04 12.74 24.13
N ARG A 233 -26.79 13.76 23.67
CA ARG A 233 -27.13 14.94 24.49
C ARG A 233 -27.93 14.57 25.74
N HIS A 234 -28.73 13.49 25.70
CA HIS A 234 -29.47 13.04 26.89
C HIS A 234 -28.57 12.35 27.92
N HIS A 235 -27.41 11.83 27.51
CA HIS A 235 -26.49 11.09 28.37
C HIS A 235 -25.29 11.93 28.85
N ASP A 236 -24.88 12.97 28.11
CA ASP A 236 -23.80 13.86 28.50
C ASP A 236 -24.03 15.30 27.99
N ASN A 237 -24.30 16.23 28.90
CA ASN A 237 -24.52 17.64 28.60
C ASN A 237 -23.21 18.41 28.31
N THR A 238 -22.04 17.79 28.53
CA THR A 238 -20.73 18.41 28.25
C THR A 238 -20.26 18.18 26.81
N PHE A 239 -20.96 17.32 26.06
CA PHE A 239 -20.63 17.02 24.68
C PHE A 239 -20.91 18.24 23.79
N MET A 240 -19.86 19.01 23.47
CA MET A 240 -19.90 20.08 22.49
C MET A 240 -20.31 19.50 21.14
N GLN A 241 -21.18 20.21 20.42
CA GLN A 241 -21.66 19.79 19.11
C GLN A 241 -20.55 19.98 18.06
N GLU A 242 -19.55 19.10 18.02
CA GLU A 242 -18.72 18.95 16.82
C GLU A 242 -19.47 18.04 15.86
N ASN A 243 -20.10 18.65 14.86
CA ASN A 243 -20.82 17.90 13.84
C ASN A 243 -19.83 17.00 13.09
N ILE A 244 -20.08 15.68 13.05
CA ILE A 244 -19.46 14.78 12.07
C ILE A 244 -19.78 15.38 10.69
N SER A 245 -18.78 15.97 10.07
CA SER A 245 -18.95 16.73 8.84
C SER A 245 -18.56 15.85 7.67
N ILE A 246 -19.38 15.88 6.62
CA ILE A 246 -18.99 15.29 5.33
C ILE A 246 -17.69 15.92 4.80
N LEU A 247 -17.42 17.18 5.15
CA LEU A 247 -16.18 17.88 4.78
C LEU A 247 -14.94 17.12 5.24
N SER A 248 -14.98 16.50 6.42
CA SER A 248 -13.82 15.80 6.93
C SER A 248 -13.50 14.51 6.17
N TYR A 249 -14.49 13.93 5.48
CA TYR A 249 -14.25 12.84 4.53
C TYR A 249 -13.70 13.35 3.19
N PHE A 250 -14.04 14.58 2.76
CA PHE A 250 -13.36 15.22 1.64
C PHE A 250 -11.89 15.50 1.97
N GLU A 251 -11.61 16.02 3.16
CA GLU A 251 -10.23 16.25 3.64
C GLU A 251 -9.44 14.93 3.69
N ALA A 252 -10.01 13.88 4.26
CA ALA A 252 -9.38 12.56 4.27
C ALA A 252 -9.14 11.99 2.86
N TYR A 253 -10.05 12.26 1.91
CA TYR A 253 -9.89 11.87 0.50
C TYR A 253 -8.65 12.53 -0.11
N ASP A 254 -8.47 13.83 0.10
CA ASP A 254 -7.33 14.62 -0.40
C ASP A 254 -6.02 14.22 0.29
N GLU A 255 -6.03 14.01 1.61
CA GLU A 255 -4.86 13.57 2.37
C GLU A 255 -4.35 12.20 1.89
N LEU A 256 -5.27 11.26 1.66
CA LEU A 256 -4.94 9.96 1.09
C LEU A 256 -4.38 10.09 -0.33
N GLU A 257 -4.78 11.11 -1.10
CA GLU A 257 -4.16 11.41 -2.40
C GLU A 257 -2.68 11.71 -2.25
N ILE A 258 -2.40 12.68 -1.37
CA ILE A 258 -1.06 13.20 -1.16
C ILE A 258 -0.16 12.07 -0.67
N LYS A 259 -0.64 11.27 0.29
CA LYS A 259 0.07 10.09 0.77
C LYS A 259 0.32 9.11 -0.37
N ALA A 260 -0.70 8.67 -1.10
CA ALA A 260 -0.50 7.69 -2.16
C ALA A 260 0.43 8.19 -3.28
N ASN A 261 0.39 9.47 -3.62
CA ASN A 261 1.32 10.06 -4.59
C ASN A 261 2.78 9.96 -4.11
N ASN A 262 3.04 10.25 -2.84
CA ASN A 262 4.38 10.08 -2.25
C ASN A 262 4.87 8.62 -2.33
N TRP A 263 3.99 7.65 -2.07
CA TRP A 263 4.32 6.23 -2.15
C TRP A 263 4.53 5.78 -3.60
N MET A 264 3.71 6.28 -4.53
CA MET A 264 3.84 6.00 -5.96
C MET A 264 5.18 6.46 -6.53
N GLU A 265 5.69 7.62 -6.08
CA GLU A 265 7.02 8.09 -6.50
C GLU A 265 8.14 7.14 -6.06
N ILE A 266 7.97 6.41 -4.96
CA ILE A 266 8.91 5.37 -4.54
C ILE A 266 8.70 4.10 -5.38
N ILE A 267 7.46 3.67 -5.56
CA ILE A 267 7.12 2.49 -6.37
C ILE A 267 7.72 2.62 -7.78
N LYS A 268 7.59 3.78 -8.44
CA LYS A 268 8.19 4.07 -9.76
C LYS A 268 9.72 3.97 -9.77
N GLN A 269 10.38 4.17 -8.63
CA GLN A 269 11.82 4.07 -8.50
C GLN A 269 12.32 2.64 -8.26
N LEU A 270 11.47 1.71 -7.81
CA LEU A 270 11.84 0.32 -7.57
C LEU A 270 12.02 -0.43 -8.90
N SER A 271 13.16 -1.08 -9.09
CA SER A 271 13.53 -1.73 -10.35
C SER A 271 12.57 -2.85 -10.77
N ILE A 272 11.98 -3.53 -9.80
CA ILE A 272 10.96 -4.56 -10.04
C ILE A 272 9.74 -3.98 -10.76
N PHE A 273 9.45 -2.71 -10.54
CA PHE A 273 8.35 -1.98 -11.15
C PHE A 273 8.83 -1.04 -12.26
N LYS A 274 9.97 -1.29 -12.92
CA LYS A 274 10.47 -0.46 -14.05
C LYS A 274 10.38 -1.09 -15.44
N LYS A 275 10.31 -2.42 -15.56
CA LYS A 275 10.34 -3.09 -16.86
C LYS A 275 8.97 -3.07 -17.55
N GLU A 276 8.93 -2.84 -18.86
CA GLU A 276 7.71 -2.70 -19.66
C GLU A 276 6.86 -4.00 -19.72
N ASN A 277 7.48 -5.16 -19.48
CA ASN A 277 6.87 -6.48 -19.62
C ASN A 277 6.66 -7.23 -18.30
N VAL A 278 6.35 -6.52 -17.20
CA VAL A 278 5.94 -7.19 -15.96
C VAL A 278 4.44 -7.49 -16.03
N TYR A 279 4.13 -8.78 -16.07
CA TYR A 279 2.76 -9.29 -16.01
C TYR A 279 2.45 -9.73 -14.58
N PHE A 280 1.36 -9.21 -14.02
CA PHE A 280 0.83 -9.65 -12.75
C PHE A 280 -0.23 -10.70 -13.06
N ASN A 281 -0.08 -11.95 -12.61
CA ASN A 281 -1.03 -13.01 -12.96
C ASN A 281 -1.83 -13.45 -11.74
N TYR A 282 -3.15 -13.48 -11.87
CA TYR A 282 -4.04 -14.02 -10.86
C TYR A 282 -5.20 -14.76 -11.48
N LYS A 283 -5.33 -16.05 -11.13
CA LYS A 283 -6.36 -16.94 -11.69
C LYS A 283 -6.45 -16.80 -13.23
N GLU A 284 -5.29 -16.83 -13.89
CA GLU A 284 -5.15 -16.72 -15.35
C GLU A 284 -5.42 -15.33 -15.95
N VAL A 285 -5.81 -14.35 -15.13
CA VAL A 285 -5.93 -12.95 -15.54
C VAL A 285 -4.59 -12.24 -15.37
N GLY A 286 -3.99 -11.84 -16.48
CA GLY A 286 -2.81 -10.99 -16.53
C GLY A 286 -3.18 -9.50 -16.39
N TYR A 287 -2.49 -8.75 -15.53
CA TYR A 287 -2.51 -7.29 -15.53
C TYR A 287 -1.17 -6.77 -16.03
N LEU A 288 -1.21 -5.82 -16.96
CA LEU A 288 -0.03 -5.08 -17.40
C LEU A 288 0.43 -4.15 -16.28
N ARG A 289 1.75 -4.03 -16.09
CA ARG A 289 2.36 -3.07 -15.16
C ARG A 289 1.80 -1.65 -15.27
N SER A 290 1.61 -1.14 -16.48
CA SER A 290 1.05 0.20 -16.69
C SER A 290 -0.33 0.37 -16.05
N LYS A 291 -1.07 -0.73 -15.91
CA LYS A 291 -2.37 -0.75 -15.23
C LYS A 291 -2.24 -0.82 -13.70
N MET A 292 -1.18 -1.42 -13.17
CA MET A 292 -0.95 -1.47 -11.71
C MET A 292 -0.18 -0.25 -11.18
N LEU A 293 0.46 0.51 -12.06
CA LEU A 293 1.27 1.71 -11.75
C LEU A 293 0.65 2.96 -12.38
N MET A 294 -0.64 3.15 -12.13
CA MET A 294 -1.39 4.31 -12.59
C MET A 294 -1.58 5.31 -11.43
N SER A 295 -2.01 6.52 -11.75
CA SER A 295 -2.45 7.47 -10.72
C SER A 295 -3.66 6.92 -9.95
N LEU A 296 -3.87 7.42 -8.73
CA LEU A 296 -5.07 7.05 -7.96
C LEU A 296 -6.35 7.35 -8.72
N GLN A 297 -6.42 8.49 -9.40
CA GLN A 297 -7.59 8.90 -10.16
C GLN A 297 -7.87 7.95 -11.33
N GLU A 298 -6.83 7.49 -12.03
CA GLU A 298 -6.98 6.46 -13.06
C GLU A 298 -7.46 5.14 -12.47
N ALA A 299 -6.89 4.72 -11.34
CA ALA A 299 -7.26 3.46 -10.67
C ALA A 299 -8.70 3.45 -10.19
N GLU A 300 -9.20 4.59 -9.69
CA GLU A 300 -10.58 4.74 -9.25
C GLU A 300 -11.59 4.76 -10.41
N ASN A 301 -11.20 5.32 -11.55
CA ASN A 301 -12.07 5.45 -12.73
C ASN A 301 -11.94 4.26 -13.70
N SER A 302 -11.00 3.35 -13.46
CA SER A 302 -10.83 2.14 -14.25
C SER A 302 -12.08 1.26 -14.17
N GLU A 303 -12.61 0.87 -15.33
CA GLU A 303 -13.64 -0.17 -15.45
C GLU A 303 -13.08 -1.57 -15.14
N GLU A 304 -11.76 -1.72 -15.23
CA GLU A 304 -11.06 -2.92 -14.82
C GLU A 304 -10.92 -2.96 -13.29
N ASN A 305 -11.10 -4.15 -12.70
CA ASN A 305 -11.00 -4.40 -11.25
C ASN A 305 -9.54 -4.32 -10.72
N VAL A 306 -8.85 -3.22 -11.00
CA VAL A 306 -7.47 -2.91 -10.54
C VAL A 306 -7.46 -2.63 -9.04
N ILE A 307 -8.46 -1.87 -8.57
CA ILE A 307 -8.74 -1.67 -7.15
C ILE A 307 -9.76 -2.71 -6.71
N PHE A 308 -9.50 -3.39 -5.60
CA PHE A 308 -10.48 -4.27 -4.96
C PHE A 308 -11.83 -3.54 -4.82
N PRO A 309 -12.96 -4.13 -5.27
CA PRO A 309 -14.23 -3.42 -5.26
C PRO A 309 -14.72 -3.13 -3.83
N SER A 310 -15.16 -1.90 -3.61
CA SER A 310 -15.79 -1.48 -2.36
C SER A 310 -17.11 -0.78 -2.63
N SER A 311 -18.00 -0.83 -1.65
CA SER A 311 -19.28 -0.14 -1.66
C SER A 311 -19.60 0.41 -0.28
N PHE A 312 -20.47 1.42 -0.24
CA PHE A 312 -21.00 1.96 0.99
C PHE A 312 -22.38 1.36 1.31
N LYS A 313 -22.62 1.06 2.58
CA LYS A 313 -23.94 0.71 3.12
C LYS A 313 -24.26 1.53 4.36
N ILE A 314 -25.55 1.72 4.60
CA ILE A 314 -26.03 2.48 5.75
C ILE A 314 -25.81 1.69 7.06
N ASP A 315 -25.32 2.37 8.09
CA ASP A 315 -25.17 1.79 9.41
C ASP A 315 -26.54 1.46 10.06
N LYS A 316 -26.56 0.44 10.92
CA LYS A 316 -27.68 0.25 11.86
C LYS A 316 -27.54 1.26 12.99
N ILE A 317 -28.63 1.91 13.38
CA ILE A 317 -28.62 2.96 14.43
C ILE A 317 -27.92 2.49 15.72
N GLY A 318 -28.21 1.26 16.17
CA GLY A 318 -27.57 0.69 17.38
C GLY A 318 -26.06 0.50 17.25
N ASP A 319 -25.58 0.13 16.06
CA ASP A 319 -24.14 0.00 15.79
C ASP A 319 -23.46 1.36 15.85
N VAL A 320 -24.08 2.40 15.28
CA VAL A 320 -23.51 3.75 15.35
C VAL A 320 -23.51 4.30 16.78
N GLN A 321 -24.57 4.09 17.55
CA GLN A 321 -24.64 4.53 18.94
C GLN A 321 -23.53 3.89 19.78
N LYS A 322 -23.32 2.57 19.63
CA LYS A 322 -22.29 1.83 20.37
C LYS A 322 -20.87 2.27 20.00
N HIS A 323 -20.64 2.66 18.75
CA HIS A 323 -19.30 2.97 18.23
C HIS A 323 -19.10 4.44 17.89
N PHE A 324 -20.00 5.32 18.36
CA PHE A 324 -19.94 6.75 18.10
C PHE A 324 -18.58 7.40 18.42
N PRO A 325 -17.87 7.02 19.51
CA PRO A 325 -16.52 7.55 19.76
C PRO A 325 -15.55 7.35 18.59
N LEU A 326 -15.66 6.22 17.86
CA LEU A 326 -14.79 5.90 16.73
C LEU A 326 -15.06 6.77 15.49
N LEU A 327 -16.25 7.36 15.39
CA LEU A 327 -16.56 8.37 14.37
C LEU A 327 -15.99 9.74 14.72
N TYR A 328 -15.96 10.07 16.02
CA TYR A 328 -15.64 11.39 16.52
C TYR A 328 -14.13 11.71 16.46
N ARG A 329 -13.27 10.76 16.85
CA ARG A 329 -11.81 10.97 16.84
C ARG A 329 -11.20 11.11 15.45
N ASN A 330 -11.92 10.66 14.42
CA ASN A 330 -11.47 10.76 13.04
C ASN A 330 -11.17 12.23 12.65
N PHE A 331 -11.78 13.21 13.34
CA PHE A 331 -11.77 14.62 12.93
C PHE A 331 -11.53 15.63 14.07
N GLY A 332 -11.38 15.14 15.31
CA GLY A 332 -11.11 15.97 16.48
C GLY A 332 -9.62 16.14 16.77
N ASN A 333 -8.87 16.86 15.93
CA ASN A 333 -7.50 17.29 16.27
C ASN A 333 -7.45 18.41 17.34
N TYR A 334 -8.60 18.84 17.87
CA TYR A 334 -8.69 20.00 18.78
C TYR A 334 -8.87 19.67 20.26
N PHE A 335 -9.04 18.40 20.67
CA PHE A 335 -9.18 18.08 22.08
C PHE A 335 -8.34 16.89 22.53
N LYS A 336 -7.51 17.11 23.55
CA LYS A 336 -7.03 16.03 24.42
C LYS A 336 -8.26 15.45 25.11
N ILE A 337 -8.74 14.31 24.64
CA ILE A 337 -9.80 13.53 25.29
C ILE A 337 -9.20 12.89 26.55
N THR A 338 -9.02 13.68 27.61
CA THR A 338 -8.69 13.15 28.94
C THR A 338 -9.91 13.02 29.83
N ASP A 339 -11.09 13.53 29.43
CA ASP A 339 -12.23 13.66 30.36
C ASP A 339 -13.55 12.99 29.93
N ILE A 340 -13.60 12.24 28.82
CA ILE A 340 -14.81 11.48 28.47
C ILE A 340 -14.82 10.16 29.25
N LYS A 341 -15.42 10.16 30.44
CA LYS A 341 -15.87 8.92 31.09
C LYS A 341 -17.10 8.41 30.35
N VAL A 342 -16.90 7.48 29.42
CA VAL A 342 -18.01 6.80 28.74
C VAL A 342 -18.74 5.91 29.75
N CYS A 343 -19.88 6.37 30.25
CA CYS A 343 -20.77 5.60 31.10
C CYS A 343 -21.60 4.62 30.27
N PHE A 344 -21.03 3.47 29.88
CA PHE A 344 -21.84 2.32 29.46
C PHE A 344 -22.31 1.55 30.70
N GLY A 345 -23.38 2.05 31.33
CA GLY A 345 -24.13 1.30 32.32
C GLY A 345 -24.99 0.25 31.63
N VAL A 346 -24.66 -1.02 31.84
CA VAL A 346 -25.55 -2.16 31.54
C VAL A 346 -26.67 -2.16 32.60
N THR A 347 -27.92 -2.06 32.15
CA THR A 347 -29.09 -2.47 32.94
C THR A 347 -29.70 -3.71 32.33
#